data_AF-G5JSD2-F1
#
_entry.id   AF-G5JSD2-F1
#
_cell.length_a   1.000
_cell.length_b   1.000
_cell.length_c   1.000
_cell.angle_alpha   90.00
_cell.angle_beta   90.00
_cell.angle_gamma   90.00
#
_symmetry.space_group_name_H-M   'P 1'
#
loop_
_entity.id
_entity.type
_entity.pdbx_description
1 polymer ?
#
loop_
_entity_poly.entity_id
_entity_poly.type
_entity_poly.pdbx_seq_one_letter_code
_entity_poly.pdbx_strand_id
1 'polypeptide(L)'
;MVRKLTEDQVRDGYAHKDGFFKGAKQILEFDKYENNVSQGTGQITTFKSLGFTGKGSNHKPDGWYLPDDVSKVAIILETKSSDKDIESTKFTEELLANVKIANSKYPRVVGILFNGIHTRVFLNDEEQVDTPKKLQTKSFYTELFNNFEIDTNKIYLTTMKINNLLHFKFGLNDYYDRMVFTACALVAKRYEAPLTQGMSYTLLHFTILDTLSKSLEEAKKQNDKLNVLLDTYSRIQMSITDNQNAIDSFIEHIETISKLINSKYWNGEDVMSIFFNEFNRYKGSSKNGQVFTPEHITSFMYKLINIDPKKDRVLDAACGSGAFLTKAMSNMIKESGGPGTKQSGTIMASQIYGIEIDKRIFSLACANMLIHKDGKTNLEQLDSTSEAAGEWINSKNITRVLMNPPYERKYHPELIIKNVLDNIKPRSLAAFYSLIKS
;
A
#
# COMPACT_ATOMS: atom_id res chain seq x y z
N MET A 1 -40.81 -5.05 -7.14
CA MET A 1 -40.18 -6.28 -7.67
C MET A 1 -38.92 -5.90 -8.43
N VAL A 2 -37.77 -6.47 -8.09
CA VAL A 2 -36.55 -6.32 -8.89
C VAL A 2 -36.78 -7.06 -10.21
N ARG A 3 -36.61 -6.38 -11.35
CA ARG A 3 -36.73 -6.99 -12.67
C ARG A 3 -35.71 -8.12 -12.80
N LYS A 4 -36.17 -9.32 -13.16
CA LYS A 4 -35.28 -10.42 -13.52
C LYS A 4 -34.64 -10.14 -14.88
N LEU A 5 -33.32 -10.23 -14.94
CA LEU A 5 -32.55 -10.03 -16.16
C LEU A 5 -32.22 -11.39 -16.77
N THR A 6 -32.37 -11.50 -18.09
CA THR A 6 -31.83 -12.66 -18.82
C THR A 6 -30.30 -12.61 -18.84
N GLU A 7 -29.66 -13.73 -19.15
CA GLU A 7 -28.20 -13.80 -19.28
C GLU A 7 -27.66 -12.78 -20.30
N ASP A 8 -28.31 -12.65 -21.46
CA ASP A 8 -27.95 -11.64 -22.46
C ASP A 8 -28.07 -10.21 -21.93
N GLN A 9 -29.10 -9.92 -21.12
CA GLN A 9 -29.26 -8.59 -20.51
C GLN A 9 -28.21 -8.34 -19.43
N VAL A 10 -27.77 -9.37 -18.71
CA VAL A 10 -26.66 -9.30 -17.76
C VAL A 10 -25.33 -9.06 -18.49
N ARG A 11 -25.10 -9.73 -19.62
CA ARG A 11 -23.87 -9.61 -20.41
C ARG A 11 -23.79 -8.31 -21.20
N ASP A 12 -24.78 -8.03 -22.04
CA ASP A 12 -24.71 -6.98 -23.07
C ASP A 12 -25.44 -5.69 -22.66
N GLY A 13 -26.24 -5.74 -21.60
CA GLY A 13 -27.09 -4.63 -21.15
C GLY A 13 -28.46 -4.63 -21.83
N TYR A 14 -29.28 -3.63 -21.50
CA TYR A 14 -30.61 -3.52 -22.11
C TYR A 14 -31.13 -2.08 -22.11
N ALA A 15 -31.95 -1.77 -23.11
CA ALA A 15 -32.72 -0.53 -23.14
C ALA A 15 -33.96 -0.64 -22.24
N HIS A 16 -34.21 0.41 -21.49
CA HIS A 16 -35.45 0.60 -20.75
C HIS A 16 -35.94 2.05 -20.94
N LYS A 17 -37.17 2.32 -20.49
CA LYS A 17 -37.78 3.66 -20.57
C LYS A 17 -36.92 4.76 -19.90
N ASP A 18 -36.13 4.38 -18.89
CA ASP A 18 -35.27 5.29 -18.12
C ASP A 18 -33.83 5.38 -18.67
N GLY A 19 -33.57 4.80 -19.86
CA GLY A 19 -32.27 4.80 -20.52
C GLY A 19 -31.67 3.41 -20.68
N PHE A 20 -30.38 3.37 -21.02
CA PHE A 20 -29.63 2.12 -21.21
C PHE A 20 -29.00 1.65 -19.90
N PHE A 21 -29.36 0.43 -19.49
CA PHE A 21 -28.77 -0.23 -18.32
C PHE A 21 -27.56 -1.04 -18.78
N LYS A 22 -26.39 -0.72 -18.22
CA LYS A 22 -25.12 -1.35 -18.55
C LYS A 22 -25.08 -2.80 -18.10
N GLY A 23 -24.70 -3.69 -19.01
CA GLY A 23 -24.32 -5.07 -18.69
C GLY A 23 -22.83 -5.20 -18.39
N ALA A 24 -22.38 -6.44 -18.20
CA ALA A 24 -20.99 -6.78 -17.95
C ALA A 24 -20.05 -6.20 -19.01
N LYS A 25 -20.45 -6.23 -20.29
CA LYS A 25 -19.70 -5.65 -21.42
C LYS A 25 -19.27 -4.21 -21.16
N GLN A 26 -20.20 -3.34 -20.76
CA GLN A 26 -19.90 -1.92 -20.53
C GLN A 26 -19.30 -1.64 -19.15
N ILE A 27 -19.56 -2.48 -18.15
CA ILE A 27 -18.98 -2.34 -16.81
C ILE A 27 -17.50 -2.74 -16.82
N LEU A 28 -17.18 -3.88 -17.44
CA LEU A 28 -15.80 -4.35 -17.64
C LEU A 28 -15.06 -3.54 -18.70
N GLU A 29 -15.79 -2.81 -19.53
CA GLU A 29 -15.26 -2.01 -20.65
C GLU A 29 -14.65 -2.87 -21.76
N PHE A 30 -15.21 -4.07 -21.99
CA PHE A 30 -14.81 -4.95 -23.11
C PHE A 30 -15.22 -4.37 -24.47
N ASP A 31 -16.10 -3.38 -24.50
CA ASP A 31 -16.50 -2.62 -25.68
C ASP A 31 -15.56 -1.45 -26.02
N LYS A 32 -14.64 -1.07 -25.13
CA LYS A 32 -13.69 0.02 -25.37
C LYS A 32 -12.42 -0.50 -26.05
N TYR A 33 -12.19 -0.08 -27.29
CA TYR A 33 -11.01 -0.49 -28.06
C TYR A 33 -9.68 -0.21 -27.32
N GLU A 34 -8.76 -1.18 -27.37
CA GLU A 34 -7.39 -1.09 -26.85
C GLU A 34 -6.40 -1.70 -27.84
N ASN A 35 -5.25 -1.05 -27.99
CA ASN A 35 -4.17 -1.57 -28.83
C ASN A 35 -3.57 -2.83 -28.21
N ASN A 36 -3.24 -3.82 -29.05
CA ASN A 36 -2.56 -5.07 -28.67
C ASN A 36 -3.34 -5.93 -27.66
N VAL A 37 -4.67 -5.90 -27.75
CA VAL A 37 -5.57 -6.70 -26.91
C VAL A 37 -6.73 -7.22 -27.78
N SER A 38 -7.03 -8.51 -27.64
CA SER A 38 -8.29 -9.10 -28.11
C SER A 38 -9.30 -9.12 -26.97
N GLN A 39 -10.40 -8.39 -27.10
CA GLN A 39 -11.43 -8.31 -26.07
C GLN A 39 -12.84 -8.23 -26.65
N GLY A 40 -13.82 -8.70 -25.89
CA GLY A 40 -15.21 -8.68 -26.31
C GLY A 40 -16.14 -9.53 -25.45
N THR A 41 -17.41 -9.55 -25.84
CA THR A 41 -18.45 -10.42 -25.29
C THR A 41 -19.21 -11.12 -26.42
N GLY A 42 -19.77 -12.29 -26.16
CA GLY A 42 -20.70 -12.94 -27.09
C GLY A 42 -20.85 -14.45 -26.90
N GLN A 43 -21.79 -15.04 -27.63
CA GLN A 43 -22.15 -16.47 -27.51
C GLN A 43 -21.67 -17.36 -28.65
N ILE A 44 -21.00 -16.78 -29.65
CA ILE A 44 -20.62 -17.49 -30.89
C ILE A 44 -19.10 -17.65 -30.98
N THR A 45 -18.34 -16.67 -30.48
CA THR A 45 -16.88 -16.68 -30.48
C THR A 45 -16.37 -17.85 -29.66
N THR A 46 -15.54 -18.68 -30.29
CA THR A 46 -14.90 -19.83 -29.64
C THR A 46 -13.49 -19.47 -29.20
N PHE A 47 -12.94 -20.20 -28.23
CA PHE A 47 -11.51 -20.12 -27.92
C PHE A 47 -10.63 -20.40 -29.16
N LYS A 48 -11.07 -21.27 -30.07
CA LYS A 48 -10.40 -21.52 -31.36
C LYS A 48 -10.28 -20.26 -32.21
N SER A 49 -11.35 -19.47 -32.32
CA SER A 49 -11.29 -18.17 -33.02
C SER A 49 -10.47 -17.13 -32.29
N LEU A 50 -10.28 -17.27 -30.98
CA LEU A 50 -9.39 -16.44 -30.15
C LEU A 50 -7.94 -16.94 -30.17
N GLY A 51 -7.62 -17.89 -31.05
CA GLY A 51 -6.27 -18.39 -31.29
C GLY A 51 -5.81 -19.49 -30.34
N PHE A 52 -6.66 -20.05 -29.49
CA PHE A 52 -6.32 -21.20 -28.64
C PHE A 52 -6.47 -22.52 -29.39
N THR A 53 -5.59 -23.47 -29.11
CA THR A 53 -5.58 -24.79 -29.74
C THR A 53 -5.67 -25.89 -28.68
N GLY A 54 -6.12 -27.09 -29.06
CA GLY A 54 -6.23 -28.23 -28.16
C GLY A 54 -7.64 -28.50 -27.61
N LYS A 55 -7.70 -29.37 -26.59
CA LYS A 55 -8.95 -29.88 -26.01
C LYS A 55 -9.73 -28.73 -25.34
N GLY A 56 -11.01 -28.61 -25.68
CA GLY A 56 -11.88 -27.55 -25.16
C GLY A 56 -11.91 -26.26 -25.99
N SER A 57 -11.08 -26.12 -27.04
CA SER A 57 -11.05 -24.90 -27.88
C SER A 57 -12.39 -24.53 -28.58
N ASN A 58 -13.35 -25.46 -28.65
CA ASN A 58 -14.70 -25.19 -29.15
C ASN A 58 -15.63 -24.54 -28.10
N HIS A 59 -15.19 -24.41 -26.84
CA HIS A 59 -15.91 -23.69 -25.81
C HIS A 59 -16.05 -22.21 -26.18
N LYS A 60 -17.11 -21.59 -25.67
CA LYS A 60 -17.48 -20.20 -25.97
C LYS A 60 -17.60 -19.45 -24.64
N PRO A 61 -16.64 -18.60 -24.29
CA PRO A 61 -16.75 -17.76 -23.11
C PRO A 61 -17.75 -16.62 -23.39
N ASP A 62 -18.50 -16.19 -22.37
CA ASP A 62 -19.40 -15.04 -22.50
C ASP A 62 -18.64 -13.72 -22.71
N GLY A 63 -17.41 -13.63 -22.22
CA GLY A 63 -16.53 -12.51 -22.51
C GLY A 63 -15.07 -12.82 -22.27
N TRP A 64 -14.20 -12.02 -22.88
CA TRP A 64 -12.76 -12.19 -22.82
C TRP A 64 -12.02 -10.84 -22.86
N TYR A 65 -10.87 -10.81 -22.22
CA TYR A 65 -9.82 -9.81 -22.38
C TYR A 65 -8.49 -10.56 -22.43
N LEU A 66 -7.84 -10.48 -23.58
CA LEU A 66 -6.68 -11.30 -23.95
C LEU A 66 -5.59 -10.38 -24.52
N PRO A 67 -4.64 -9.91 -23.70
CA PRO A 67 -3.54 -9.09 -24.18
C PRO A 67 -2.59 -9.89 -25.08
N ASP A 68 -1.96 -9.26 -26.05
CA ASP A 68 -0.96 -9.92 -26.93
C ASP A 68 0.27 -10.36 -26.14
N ASP A 69 0.66 -9.59 -25.12
CA ASP A 69 1.68 -9.96 -24.14
C ASP A 69 1.11 -10.97 -23.15
N VAL A 70 1.41 -12.25 -23.39
CA VAL A 70 0.93 -13.39 -22.59
C VAL A 70 1.43 -13.39 -21.14
N SER A 71 2.43 -12.57 -20.80
CA SER A 71 2.85 -12.39 -19.41
C SER A 71 1.82 -11.59 -18.60
N LYS A 72 0.95 -10.81 -19.25
CA LYS A 72 -0.08 -10.01 -18.59
C LYS A 72 -1.30 -10.86 -18.20
N VAL A 73 -2.08 -10.30 -17.29
CA VAL A 73 -3.34 -10.92 -16.83
C VAL A 73 -4.36 -10.95 -17.97
N ALA A 74 -4.90 -12.14 -18.23
CA ALA A 74 -6.08 -12.33 -19.06
C ALA A 74 -7.35 -12.39 -18.20
N ILE A 75 -8.52 -12.09 -18.78
CA ILE A 75 -9.81 -12.22 -18.10
C ILE A 75 -10.74 -13.06 -18.94
N ILE A 76 -11.45 -13.98 -18.29
CA ILE A 76 -12.55 -14.77 -18.85
C ILE A 76 -13.80 -14.48 -18.03
N LEU A 77 -14.87 -14.10 -18.71
CA LEU A 77 -16.18 -13.79 -18.13
C LEU A 77 -17.16 -14.93 -18.44
N GLU A 78 -17.92 -15.30 -17.42
CA GLU A 78 -19.09 -16.17 -17.49
C GLU A 78 -20.28 -15.46 -16.84
N THR A 79 -21.40 -15.36 -17.54
CA THR A 79 -22.60 -14.68 -17.04
C THR A 79 -23.75 -15.64 -16.82
N LYS A 80 -24.64 -15.33 -15.87
CA LYS A 80 -25.90 -16.07 -15.66
C LYS A 80 -27.06 -15.08 -15.49
N SER A 81 -28.29 -15.55 -15.72
CA SER A 81 -29.48 -14.72 -15.45
C SER A 81 -29.57 -14.33 -13.97
N SER A 82 -30.19 -13.18 -13.68
CA SER A 82 -30.14 -12.60 -12.33
C SER A 82 -30.92 -13.36 -11.26
N ASP A 83 -31.64 -14.41 -11.65
CA ASP A 83 -32.36 -15.32 -10.77
C ASP A 83 -31.60 -16.62 -10.51
N LYS A 84 -30.39 -16.79 -11.08
CA LYS A 84 -29.51 -17.92 -10.80
C LYS A 84 -28.61 -17.62 -9.61
N ASP A 85 -28.50 -18.61 -8.74
CA ASP A 85 -27.53 -18.64 -7.67
C ASP A 85 -26.16 -19.05 -8.22
N ILE A 86 -25.23 -18.10 -8.22
CA ILE A 86 -23.87 -18.31 -8.72
C ILE A 86 -22.96 -19.01 -7.71
N GLU A 87 -23.45 -19.36 -6.51
CA GLU A 87 -22.76 -20.26 -5.57
C GLU A 87 -22.81 -21.73 -6.02
N SER A 88 -23.60 -22.05 -7.05
CA SER A 88 -23.69 -23.41 -7.60
C SER A 88 -22.35 -23.88 -8.20
N THR A 89 -21.90 -25.07 -7.76
CA THR A 89 -20.68 -25.73 -8.26
C THR A 89 -20.68 -25.90 -9.78
N LYS A 90 -21.85 -26.13 -10.40
CA LYS A 90 -21.99 -26.28 -11.85
C LYS A 90 -21.46 -25.05 -12.61
N PHE A 91 -21.80 -23.83 -12.15
CA PHE A 91 -21.39 -22.60 -12.81
C PHE A 91 -19.92 -22.29 -12.56
N THR A 92 -19.41 -22.65 -11.39
CA THR A 92 -17.97 -22.61 -11.11
C THR A 92 -17.20 -23.55 -12.03
N GLU A 93 -17.63 -24.80 -12.19
CA GLU A 93 -16.99 -25.77 -13.09
C GLU A 93 -16.99 -25.30 -14.55
N GLU A 94 -18.09 -24.69 -15.01
CA GLU A 94 -18.20 -24.10 -16.35
C GLU A 94 -17.17 -22.97 -16.57
N LEU A 95 -17.11 -22.00 -15.64
CA LEU A 95 -16.11 -20.93 -15.68
C LEU A 95 -14.69 -21.51 -15.64
N LEU A 96 -14.39 -22.42 -14.71
CA LEU A 96 -13.06 -22.98 -14.52
C LEU A 96 -12.60 -23.81 -15.73
N ALA A 97 -13.51 -24.45 -16.47
CA ALA A 97 -13.18 -25.09 -17.73
C ALA A 97 -12.69 -24.07 -18.78
N ASN A 98 -13.34 -22.91 -18.87
CA ASN A 98 -12.93 -21.81 -19.76
C ASN A 98 -11.61 -21.18 -19.30
N VAL A 99 -11.43 -20.96 -18.00
CA VAL A 99 -10.19 -20.46 -17.41
C VAL A 99 -9.02 -21.42 -17.68
N LYS A 100 -9.23 -22.74 -17.56
CA LYS A 100 -8.20 -23.75 -17.85
C LYS A 100 -7.74 -23.73 -19.30
N ILE A 101 -8.63 -23.43 -20.25
CA ILE A 101 -8.26 -23.25 -21.66
C ILE A 101 -7.39 -22.00 -21.81
N ALA A 102 -7.79 -20.88 -21.21
CA ALA A 102 -7.00 -19.65 -21.24
C ALA A 102 -5.61 -19.82 -20.59
N ASN A 103 -5.52 -20.63 -19.52
CA ASN A 103 -4.28 -20.96 -18.82
C ASN A 103 -3.24 -21.70 -19.68
N SER A 104 -3.65 -22.28 -20.82
CA SER A 104 -2.70 -22.88 -21.77
C SER A 104 -1.76 -21.86 -22.42
N LYS A 105 -2.13 -20.56 -22.39
CA LYS A 105 -1.30 -19.46 -22.91
C LYS A 105 -0.92 -18.45 -21.85
N TYR A 106 -1.85 -18.10 -20.97
CA TYR A 106 -1.67 -17.05 -19.98
C TYR A 106 -1.40 -17.68 -18.62
N PRO A 107 -0.26 -17.39 -17.95
CA PRO A 107 0.01 -17.92 -16.62
C PRO A 107 -0.98 -17.42 -15.54
N ARG A 108 -1.68 -16.32 -15.83
CA ARG A 108 -2.61 -15.64 -14.94
C ARG A 108 -3.89 -15.32 -15.68
N VAL A 109 -4.96 -16.04 -15.33
CA VAL A 109 -6.28 -15.81 -15.89
C VAL A 109 -7.25 -15.52 -14.76
N VAL A 110 -7.90 -14.37 -14.83
CA VAL A 110 -9.00 -14.01 -13.93
C VAL A 110 -10.29 -14.58 -14.49
N GLY A 111 -10.91 -15.50 -13.75
CA GLY A 111 -12.27 -15.95 -14.02
C GLY A 111 -13.27 -15.07 -13.29
N ILE A 112 -14.29 -14.56 -13.99
CA ILE A 112 -15.36 -13.76 -13.40
C ILE A 112 -16.69 -14.46 -13.65
N LEU A 113 -17.41 -14.81 -12.58
CA LEU A 113 -18.79 -15.30 -12.64
C LEU A 113 -19.74 -14.21 -12.16
N PHE A 114 -20.70 -13.81 -13.01
CA PHE A 114 -21.55 -12.65 -12.73
C PHE A 114 -23.02 -12.89 -13.11
N ASN A 115 -23.95 -12.56 -12.21
CA ASN A 115 -25.40 -12.67 -12.47
C ASN A 115 -26.14 -11.32 -12.53
N GLY A 116 -25.44 -10.19 -12.64
CA GLY A 116 -26.06 -8.87 -12.59
C GLY A 116 -26.20 -8.29 -11.19
N ILE A 117 -26.05 -9.10 -10.14
CA ILE A 117 -26.19 -8.68 -8.73
C ILE A 117 -24.90 -8.96 -7.95
N HIS A 118 -24.40 -10.18 -8.06
CA HIS A 118 -23.22 -10.68 -7.37
C HIS A 118 -22.14 -11.08 -8.37
N THR A 119 -20.89 -10.90 -7.95
CA THR A 119 -19.70 -11.29 -8.69
C THR A 119 -18.86 -12.22 -7.82
N ARG A 120 -18.42 -13.33 -8.42
CA ARG A 120 -17.37 -14.21 -7.88
C ARG A 120 -16.16 -14.12 -8.80
N VAL A 121 -14.97 -14.12 -8.20
CA VAL A 121 -13.71 -13.89 -8.90
C VAL A 121 -12.74 -15.00 -8.56
N PHE A 122 -12.07 -15.52 -9.58
CA PHE A 122 -11.11 -16.59 -9.48
C PHE A 122 -9.80 -16.12 -10.10
N LEU A 123 -8.67 -16.44 -9.49
CA LEU A 123 -7.37 -16.39 -10.15
C LEU A 123 -6.98 -17.82 -10.47
N ASN A 124 -6.89 -18.13 -11.76
CA ASN A 124 -6.74 -19.49 -12.24
C ASN A 124 -7.86 -20.39 -11.66
N ASP A 125 -7.52 -21.38 -10.85
CA ASP A 125 -8.44 -22.32 -10.21
C ASP A 125 -8.81 -21.96 -8.76
N GLU A 126 -8.26 -20.88 -8.21
CA GLU A 126 -8.49 -20.46 -6.82
C GLU A 126 -9.46 -19.28 -6.71
N GLU A 127 -10.53 -19.45 -5.93
CA GLU A 127 -11.49 -18.38 -5.64
C GLU A 127 -10.89 -17.30 -4.72
N GLN A 128 -11.20 -16.04 -5.05
CA GLN A 128 -10.65 -14.87 -4.38
C GLN A 128 -11.72 -14.21 -3.50
N VAL A 129 -11.63 -14.49 -2.20
CA VAL A 129 -12.63 -14.09 -1.19
C VAL A 129 -12.63 -12.60 -0.85
N ASP A 130 -11.50 -11.91 -1.06
CA ASP A 130 -11.33 -10.48 -0.77
C ASP A 130 -11.63 -9.58 -1.99
N THR A 131 -12.62 -9.94 -2.81
CA THR A 131 -13.01 -9.17 -4.00
C THR A 131 -14.36 -8.47 -3.84
N PRO A 132 -14.57 -7.29 -4.46
CA PRO A 132 -15.84 -6.60 -4.39
C PRO A 132 -17.00 -7.45 -4.92
N LYS A 133 -18.11 -7.51 -4.16
CA LYS A 133 -19.33 -8.23 -4.58
C LYS A 133 -19.99 -7.66 -5.85
N LYS A 134 -19.63 -6.43 -6.24
CA LYS A 134 -20.08 -5.78 -7.48
C LYS A 134 -19.00 -5.85 -8.54
N LEU A 135 -19.41 -6.11 -9.78
CA LEU A 135 -18.51 -6.14 -10.94
C LEU A 135 -17.78 -4.80 -11.11
N GLN A 136 -16.47 -4.87 -11.33
CA GLN A 136 -15.58 -3.72 -11.55
C GLN A 136 -15.13 -3.65 -13.02
N THR A 137 -14.36 -2.62 -13.37
CA THR A 137 -13.73 -2.49 -14.69
C THR A 137 -12.65 -3.56 -14.88
N LYS A 138 -12.31 -3.89 -16.13
CA LYS A 138 -11.20 -4.81 -16.41
C LYS A 138 -9.86 -4.35 -15.82
N SER A 139 -9.62 -3.04 -15.75
CA SER A 139 -8.41 -2.47 -15.14
C SER A 139 -8.28 -2.84 -13.67
N PHE A 140 -9.37 -2.87 -12.91
CA PHE A 140 -9.36 -3.30 -11.51
C PHE A 140 -8.85 -4.75 -11.38
N TYR A 141 -9.36 -5.66 -12.20
CA TYR A 141 -8.99 -7.07 -12.14
C TYR A 141 -7.58 -7.33 -12.67
N THR A 142 -7.20 -6.69 -13.78
CA THR A 142 -5.83 -6.82 -14.28
C THR A 142 -4.84 -6.28 -13.27
N GLU A 143 -5.10 -5.13 -12.63
CA GLU A 143 -4.25 -4.57 -11.58
C GLU A 143 -4.21 -5.43 -10.32
N LEU A 144 -5.35 -5.98 -9.88
CA LEU A 144 -5.46 -6.81 -8.67
C LEU A 144 -4.57 -8.06 -8.74
N PHE A 145 -4.45 -8.65 -9.93
CA PHE A 145 -3.70 -9.90 -10.15
C PHE A 145 -2.47 -9.71 -11.04
N ASN A 146 -2.05 -8.47 -11.29
CA ASN A 146 -0.80 -8.20 -11.98
C ASN A 146 0.35 -8.51 -11.02
N ASN A 147 0.77 -9.77 -10.98
CA ASN A 147 2.02 -10.13 -10.32
C ASN A 147 3.18 -9.60 -11.17
N PHE A 148 3.55 -8.34 -10.97
CA PHE A 148 4.98 -8.08 -10.94
C PHE A 148 5.48 -8.87 -9.75
N GLU A 149 6.24 -9.94 -9.99
CA GLU A 149 7.15 -10.41 -8.97
C GLU A 149 7.99 -9.20 -8.61
N ILE A 150 7.64 -8.67 -7.45
CA ILE A 150 8.46 -7.80 -6.66
C ILE A 150 9.85 -8.41 -6.69
N ASP A 151 10.80 -7.72 -7.34
CA ASP A 151 12.21 -8.06 -7.20
C ASP A 151 12.66 -7.58 -5.81
N THR A 152 12.15 -8.26 -4.78
CA THR A 152 12.51 -8.06 -3.37
C THR A 152 14.02 -8.06 -3.26
N ASN A 153 14.68 -9.00 -3.96
CA ASN A 153 16.13 -9.10 -4.05
C ASN A 153 16.76 -7.79 -4.55
N LYS A 154 16.24 -7.16 -5.60
CA LYS A 154 16.73 -5.86 -6.07
C LYS A 154 16.50 -4.73 -5.07
N ILE A 155 15.39 -4.72 -4.33
CA ILE A 155 15.17 -3.74 -3.25
C ILE A 155 16.20 -3.96 -2.13
N TYR A 156 16.37 -5.21 -1.68
CA TYR A 156 17.36 -5.59 -0.67
C TYR A 156 18.77 -5.22 -1.10
N LEU A 157 19.19 -5.63 -2.30
CA LEU A 157 20.53 -5.36 -2.84
C LEU A 157 20.78 -3.85 -3.01
N THR A 158 19.80 -3.11 -3.52
CA THR A 158 19.92 -1.65 -3.67
C THR A 158 20.00 -0.96 -2.30
N THR A 159 19.19 -1.40 -1.33
CA THR A 159 19.22 -0.86 0.04
C THR A 159 20.56 -1.14 0.73
N MET A 160 21.08 -2.35 0.59
CA MET A 160 22.43 -2.71 1.06
C MET A 160 23.51 -1.84 0.40
N LYS A 161 23.42 -1.61 -0.92
CA LYS A 161 24.36 -0.72 -1.63
C LYS A 161 24.31 0.70 -1.09
N ILE A 162 23.11 1.26 -0.86
CA ILE A 162 22.94 2.59 -0.25
C ILE A 162 23.60 2.63 1.13
N ASN A 163 23.29 1.67 2.00
CA ASN A 163 23.84 1.61 3.35
C ASN A 163 25.38 1.55 3.34
N ASN A 164 25.97 0.67 2.53
CA ASN A 164 27.41 0.52 2.41
C ASN A 164 28.07 1.77 1.84
N LEU A 165 27.42 2.41 0.87
CA LEU A 165 27.90 3.65 0.28
C LEU A 165 27.96 4.76 1.33
N LEU A 166 26.86 4.98 2.06
CA LEU A 166 26.81 5.98 3.13
C LEU A 166 27.84 5.70 4.23
N HIS A 167 27.98 4.43 4.63
CA HIS A 167 28.90 4.07 5.70
C HIS A 167 30.37 4.21 5.28
N PHE A 168 30.77 3.60 4.16
CA PHE A 168 32.18 3.46 3.79
C PHE A 168 32.68 4.56 2.85
N LYS A 169 31.81 5.17 2.05
CA LYS A 169 32.22 6.18 1.05
C LYS A 169 31.87 7.61 1.43
N PHE A 170 30.86 7.80 2.28
CA PHE A 170 30.54 9.10 2.88
C PHE A 170 30.99 9.21 4.35
N GLY A 171 31.42 8.09 4.96
CA GLY A 171 31.86 8.02 6.35
C GLY A 171 30.78 8.44 7.35
N LEU A 172 29.52 8.07 7.06
CA LEU A 172 28.38 8.28 7.94
C LEU A 172 28.20 7.05 8.84
N ASN A 173 28.76 7.13 10.06
CA ASN A 173 28.85 5.99 10.97
C ASN A 173 27.52 5.67 11.68
N ASP A 174 26.81 6.71 12.14
CA ASP A 174 25.53 6.53 12.83
C ASP A 174 24.50 5.91 11.89
N TYR A 175 23.83 4.86 12.38
CA TYR A 175 22.92 4.09 11.55
C TYR A 175 21.57 4.79 11.37
N TYR A 176 21.08 5.52 12.38
CA TYR A 176 19.83 6.29 12.24
C TYR A 176 20.04 7.44 11.28
N ASP A 177 21.19 8.09 11.30
CA ASP A 177 21.49 9.17 10.35
C ASP A 177 21.50 8.65 8.90
N ARG A 178 22.07 7.46 8.65
CA ARG A 178 21.99 6.82 7.32
C ARG A 178 20.55 6.55 6.89
N MET A 179 19.70 6.08 7.82
CA MET A 179 18.28 5.85 7.56
C MET A 179 17.53 7.15 7.27
N VAL A 180 17.72 8.18 8.09
CA VAL A 180 17.06 9.49 7.95
C VAL A 180 17.49 10.12 6.64
N PHE A 181 18.79 10.13 6.32
CA PHE A 181 19.31 10.70 5.08
C PHE A 181 18.67 10.05 3.85
N THR A 182 18.60 8.72 3.86
CA THR A 182 18.01 7.95 2.75
C THR A 182 16.50 8.15 2.64
N ALA A 183 15.77 8.11 3.76
CA ALA A 183 14.33 8.34 3.78
C ALA A 183 13.99 9.75 3.28
N CYS A 184 14.74 10.77 3.70
CA CYS A 184 14.64 12.14 3.21
C CYS A 184 14.88 12.26 1.71
N ALA A 185 15.89 11.57 1.18
CA ALA A 185 16.16 11.54 -0.27
C ALA A 185 15.02 10.90 -1.07
N LEU A 186 14.42 9.82 -0.53
CA LEU A 186 13.25 9.17 -1.13
C LEU A 186 12.01 10.08 -1.11
N VAL A 187 11.76 10.77 0.02
CA VAL A 187 10.71 11.79 0.11
C VAL A 187 10.96 12.89 -0.92
N ALA A 188 12.17 13.44 -0.99
CA ALA A 188 12.51 14.49 -1.96
C ALA A 188 12.24 14.03 -3.40
N LYS A 189 12.68 12.82 -3.78
CA LYS A 189 12.35 12.27 -5.11
C LYS A 189 10.87 12.09 -5.36
N ARG A 190 10.10 11.69 -4.36
CA ARG A 190 8.65 11.59 -4.47
C ARG A 190 8.00 12.94 -4.76
N TYR A 191 8.52 14.01 -4.17
CA TYR A 191 8.11 15.39 -4.47
C TYR A 191 8.90 16.00 -5.65
N GLU A 192 9.36 15.14 -6.57
CA GLU A 192 9.96 15.50 -7.86
C GLU A 192 11.25 16.34 -7.74
N ALA A 193 12.02 16.17 -6.66
CA ALA A 193 13.32 16.80 -6.52
C ALA A 193 14.26 16.44 -7.69
N PRO A 194 14.93 17.42 -8.31
CA PRO A 194 15.82 17.20 -9.45
C PRO A 194 17.19 16.68 -8.99
N LEU A 195 17.25 15.48 -8.39
CA LEU A 195 18.55 14.87 -8.07
C LEU A 195 19.13 14.21 -9.32
N THR A 196 20.23 14.78 -9.83
CA THR A 196 20.91 14.34 -11.06
C THR A 196 22.38 14.03 -10.79
N GLN A 197 22.94 13.10 -11.55
CA GLN A 197 24.39 12.84 -11.50
C GLN A 197 25.17 14.10 -11.88
N GLY A 198 26.37 14.25 -11.30
CA GLY A 198 27.23 15.42 -11.42
C GLY A 198 26.95 16.53 -10.39
N MET A 199 25.96 16.37 -9.52
CA MET A 199 25.74 17.29 -8.40
C MET A 199 26.87 17.20 -7.37
N SER A 200 27.28 18.33 -6.81
CA SER A 200 28.12 18.33 -5.60
C SER A 200 27.32 17.87 -4.38
N TYR A 201 28.00 17.39 -3.34
CA TYR A 201 27.33 17.01 -2.09
C TYR A 201 26.50 18.15 -1.50
N THR A 202 27.05 19.37 -1.48
CA THR A 202 26.35 20.56 -0.97
C THR A 202 25.05 20.80 -1.74
N LEU A 203 25.06 20.67 -3.07
CA LEU A 203 23.88 20.85 -3.89
C LEU A 203 22.86 19.73 -3.70
N LEU A 204 23.31 18.47 -3.59
CA LEU A 204 22.45 17.32 -3.28
C LEU A 204 21.73 17.53 -1.94
N HIS A 205 22.49 17.84 -0.89
CA HIS A 205 21.97 18.05 0.47
C HIS A 205 20.99 19.23 0.51
N PHE A 206 21.34 20.36 -0.10
CA PHE A 206 20.45 21.51 -0.20
C PHE A 206 19.16 21.19 -0.96
N THR A 207 19.25 20.50 -2.09
CA THR A 207 18.07 20.14 -2.92
C THR A 207 17.09 19.27 -2.15
N ILE A 208 17.58 18.29 -1.39
CA ILE A 208 16.74 17.45 -0.53
C ILE A 208 16.08 18.29 0.56
N LEU A 209 16.85 19.12 1.28
CA LEU A 209 16.35 19.96 2.36
C LEU A 209 15.29 20.97 1.88
N ASP A 210 15.56 21.66 0.77
CA ASP A 210 14.63 22.64 0.17
C ASP A 210 13.33 21.96 -0.26
N THR A 211 13.41 20.81 -0.93
CA THR A 211 12.23 20.05 -1.35
C THR A 211 11.39 19.59 -0.15
N LEU A 212 12.04 19.08 0.90
CA LEU A 212 11.36 18.69 2.15
C LEU A 212 10.69 19.89 2.83
N SER A 213 11.38 21.04 2.88
CA SER A 213 10.82 22.23 3.52
C SER A 213 9.56 22.70 2.80
N LYS A 214 9.59 22.73 1.46
CA LYS A 214 8.44 23.08 0.59
C LYS A 214 7.30 22.08 0.72
N SER A 215 7.58 20.78 0.70
CA SER A 215 6.54 19.75 0.80
C SER A 215 5.81 19.76 2.15
N LEU A 216 6.46 20.29 3.19
CA LEU A 216 5.95 20.37 4.55
C LEU A 216 5.25 21.70 4.89
N GLU A 217 5.26 22.73 4.03
CA GLU A 217 4.76 24.07 4.40
C GLU A 217 3.32 24.06 4.93
N GLU A 218 2.40 23.38 4.25
CA GLU A 218 1.00 23.29 4.68
C GLU A 218 0.81 22.42 5.93
N ALA A 219 1.60 21.36 6.08
CA ALA A 219 1.53 20.47 7.25
C ALA A 219 2.11 21.16 8.50
N LYS A 220 3.18 21.96 8.35
CA LYS A 220 3.79 22.73 9.44
C LYS A 220 2.84 23.75 10.05
N LYS A 221 2.00 24.40 9.24
CA LYS A 221 0.94 25.30 9.76
C LYS A 221 0.02 24.62 10.79
N GLN A 222 -0.09 23.30 10.72
CA GLN A 222 -0.89 22.50 11.65
C GLN A 222 -0.04 21.85 12.75
N ASN A 223 1.23 21.58 12.47
CA ASN A 223 2.15 20.89 13.36
C ASN A 223 3.59 21.37 13.17
N ASP A 224 4.02 22.33 13.98
CA ASP A 224 5.38 22.87 13.95
C ASP A 224 6.45 21.82 14.31
N LYS A 225 6.09 20.70 14.94
CA LYS A 225 7.04 19.63 15.28
C LYS A 225 7.58 18.91 14.05
N LEU A 226 6.99 19.09 12.88
CA LEU A 226 7.56 18.61 11.62
C LEU A 226 8.90 19.28 11.30
N ASN A 227 9.23 20.43 11.92
CA ASN A 227 10.57 21.01 11.85
C ASN A 227 11.64 20.07 12.43
N VAL A 228 11.29 19.15 13.33
CA VAL A 228 12.23 18.14 13.85
C VAL A 228 12.83 17.29 12.73
N LEU A 229 12.07 16.98 11.67
CA LEU A 229 12.60 16.24 10.52
C LEU A 229 13.67 17.04 9.78
N LEU A 230 13.41 18.32 9.50
CA LEU A 230 14.34 19.21 8.78
C LEU A 230 15.60 19.50 9.60
N ASP A 231 15.41 19.73 10.89
CA ASP A 231 16.47 19.90 11.88
C ASP A 231 17.34 18.65 12.00
N THR A 232 16.72 17.47 12.02
CA THR A 232 17.45 16.20 12.10
C THR A 232 18.22 15.95 10.82
N TYR A 233 17.59 16.12 9.65
CA TYR A 233 18.25 15.98 8.36
C TYR A 233 19.43 16.95 8.19
N SER A 234 19.22 18.24 8.48
CA SER A 234 20.24 19.28 8.31
C SER A 234 21.48 19.10 9.20
N ARG A 235 21.35 18.39 10.33
CA ARG A 235 22.46 18.06 11.23
C ARG A 235 23.27 16.85 10.79
N ILE A 236 22.83 16.10 9.78
CA ILE A 236 23.57 14.93 9.30
C ILE A 236 24.87 15.40 8.64
N GLN A 237 25.99 15.02 9.26
CA GLN A 237 27.32 15.36 8.76
C GLN A 237 27.99 14.11 8.18
N MET A 238 28.52 14.27 6.96
CA MET A 238 29.32 13.26 6.30
C MET A 238 30.80 13.65 6.40
N SER A 239 31.67 12.68 6.65
CA SER A 239 33.11 12.93 6.78
C SER A 239 33.83 12.92 5.43
N ILE A 240 33.20 12.39 4.39
CA ILE A 240 33.71 12.38 3.01
C ILE A 240 32.61 12.93 2.10
N THR A 241 32.85 14.07 1.45
CA THR A 241 31.85 14.80 0.65
C THR A 241 32.32 15.15 -0.77
N ASP A 242 33.56 14.81 -1.11
CA ASP A 242 34.24 15.12 -2.38
C ASP A 242 34.30 13.91 -3.33
N ASN A 243 33.78 12.75 -2.91
CA ASN A 243 33.72 11.54 -3.74
C ASN A 243 32.55 11.58 -4.74
N GLN A 244 32.77 12.17 -5.91
CA GLN A 244 31.74 12.34 -6.94
C GLN A 244 31.11 11.02 -7.38
N ASN A 245 31.90 9.97 -7.59
CA ASN A 245 31.38 8.64 -7.98
C ASN A 245 30.42 8.07 -6.94
N ALA A 246 30.68 8.31 -5.65
CA ALA A 246 29.78 7.90 -4.58
C ALA A 246 28.47 8.71 -4.57
N ILE A 247 28.54 10.02 -4.85
CA ILE A 247 27.35 10.87 -4.98
C ILE A 247 26.47 10.41 -6.15
N ASP A 248 27.08 10.17 -7.31
CA ASP A 248 26.35 9.75 -8.51
C ASP A 248 25.71 8.36 -8.31
N SER A 249 26.44 7.44 -7.67
CA SER A 249 25.93 6.11 -7.30
C SER A 249 24.78 6.20 -6.30
N PHE A 250 24.86 7.11 -5.31
CA PHE A 250 23.78 7.31 -4.34
C PHE A 250 22.50 7.76 -5.06
N ILE A 251 22.61 8.76 -5.93
CA ILE A 251 21.48 9.30 -6.71
C ILE A 251 20.86 8.20 -7.58
N GLU A 252 21.67 7.37 -8.25
CA GLU A 252 21.19 6.25 -9.06
C GLU A 252 20.42 5.21 -8.24
N HIS A 253 20.93 4.85 -7.06
CA HIS A 253 20.24 3.91 -6.17
C HIS A 253 18.93 4.48 -5.63
N ILE A 254 18.91 5.77 -5.26
CA ILE A 254 17.70 6.48 -4.84
C ILE A 254 16.66 6.52 -5.97
N GLU A 255 17.08 6.80 -7.20
CA GLU A 255 16.21 6.77 -8.38
C GLU A 255 15.63 5.37 -8.61
N THR A 256 16.46 4.34 -8.44
CA THR A 256 16.04 2.93 -8.56
C THR A 256 14.96 2.58 -7.53
N ILE A 257 15.17 2.89 -6.25
CA ILE A 257 14.18 2.62 -5.20
C ILE A 257 12.92 3.47 -5.40
N SER A 258 13.07 4.75 -5.73
CA SER A 258 11.93 5.65 -5.97
C SER A 258 11.00 5.15 -7.08
N LYS A 259 11.56 4.63 -8.18
CA LYS A 259 10.77 4.00 -9.25
C LYS A 259 9.99 2.78 -8.77
N LEU A 260 10.55 2.00 -7.84
CA LEU A 260 9.87 0.85 -7.24
C LEU A 260 8.74 1.31 -6.31
N ILE A 261 8.98 2.32 -5.46
CA ILE A 261 7.96 2.93 -4.57
C ILE A 261 6.80 3.54 -5.37
N ASN A 262 7.08 4.22 -6.48
CA ASN A 262 6.08 4.94 -7.28
C ASN A 262 5.38 4.05 -8.32
N SER A 263 5.81 2.81 -8.49
CA SER A 263 5.16 1.93 -9.45
C SER A 263 3.75 1.58 -8.98
N LYS A 264 2.77 1.67 -9.89
CA LYS A 264 1.33 1.42 -9.63
C LYS A 264 1.02 0.03 -9.08
N TYR A 265 2.02 -0.84 -9.05
CA TYR A 265 1.95 -2.24 -8.65
C TYR A 265 2.22 -2.44 -7.16
N TRP A 266 2.51 -1.36 -6.42
CA TRP A 266 2.84 -1.42 -5.00
C TRP A 266 2.02 -0.44 -4.18
N ASN A 267 1.64 -0.90 -2.99
CA ASN A 267 1.54 0.01 -1.86
C ASN A 267 3.00 0.34 -1.50
N GLY A 268 3.42 1.61 -1.53
CA GLY A 268 4.78 2.03 -1.13
C GLY A 268 5.24 1.54 0.26
N GLU A 269 4.31 0.94 1.00
CA GLU A 269 4.40 0.26 2.29
C GLU A 269 5.40 -0.89 2.28
N ASP A 270 5.32 -1.73 1.27
CA ASP A 270 6.04 -2.99 1.27
C ASP A 270 7.52 -2.71 0.94
N VAL A 271 7.79 -1.74 0.05
CA VAL A 271 9.14 -1.27 -0.27
C VAL A 271 9.78 -0.57 0.93
N MET A 272 9.04 0.29 1.64
CA MET A 272 9.54 0.94 2.85
C MET A 272 9.74 -0.04 4.02
N SER A 273 8.87 -1.05 4.15
CA SER A 273 9.02 -2.11 5.15
C SER A 273 10.28 -2.93 4.87
N ILE A 274 10.52 -3.34 3.61
CA ILE A 274 11.76 -4.01 3.20
C ILE A 274 12.97 -3.11 3.47
N PHE A 275 12.89 -1.83 3.11
CA PHE A 275 13.94 -0.84 3.33
C PHE A 275 14.31 -0.72 4.81
N PHE A 276 13.32 -0.50 5.68
CA PHE A 276 13.54 -0.37 7.13
C PHE A 276 14.05 -1.68 7.73
N ASN A 277 13.51 -2.83 7.33
CA ASN A 277 13.96 -4.13 7.79
C ASN A 277 15.40 -4.42 7.40
N GLU A 278 15.81 -4.08 6.18
CA GLU A 278 17.19 -4.26 5.73
C GLU A 278 18.15 -3.35 6.51
N PHE A 279 17.80 -2.07 6.71
CA PHE A 279 18.58 -1.17 7.57
C PHE A 279 18.70 -1.67 9.01
N ASN A 280 17.65 -2.28 9.55
CA ASN A 280 17.66 -2.88 10.88
C ASN A 280 18.64 -4.04 11.03
N ARG A 281 19.01 -4.75 9.95
CA ARG A 281 20.02 -5.83 10.01
C ARG A 281 21.41 -5.31 10.33
N TYR A 282 21.68 -4.04 10.04
CA TYR A 282 22.96 -3.37 10.34
C TYR A 282 22.98 -2.71 11.71
N LYS A 283 21.86 -2.73 12.45
CA LYS A 283 21.83 -2.34 13.85
C LYS A 283 22.60 -3.40 14.65
N GLY A 284 23.72 -3.00 15.26
CA GLY A 284 24.45 -3.87 16.18
C GLY A 284 23.58 -4.35 17.35
N SER A 285 24.03 -5.36 18.10
CA SER A 285 23.31 -5.93 19.25
C SER A 285 22.74 -4.84 20.16
N SER A 286 21.42 -4.70 20.17
CA SER A 286 20.73 -3.54 20.71
C SER A 286 20.86 -3.46 22.24
N LYS A 287 21.44 -2.38 22.76
CA LYS A 287 21.39 -2.02 24.19
C LYS A 287 20.08 -1.33 24.61
N ASN A 288 19.13 -1.10 23.68
CA ASN A 288 17.99 -0.18 23.88
C ASN A 288 16.59 -0.82 23.71
N GLY A 289 16.46 -2.16 23.64
CA GLY A 289 15.15 -2.83 23.74
C GLY A 289 14.14 -2.55 22.63
N GLN A 290 14.57 -1.86 21.58
CA GLN A 290 13.71 -1.32 20.53
C GLN A 290 13.65 -2.30 19.36
N VAL A 291 12.49 -2.94 19.20
CA VAL A 291 12.20 -3.94 18.16
C VAL A 291 11.17 -3.37 17.20
N PHE A 292 11.49 -3.40 15.91
CA PHE A 292 10.53 -3.03 14.87
C PHE A 292 9.48 -4.13 14.73
N THR A 293 8.21 -3.72 14.66
CA THR A 293 7.10 -4.66 14.52
C THR A 293 7.10 -5.26 13.10
N PRO A 294 7.15 -6.60 12.95
CA PRO A 294 7.07 -7.23 11.64
C PRO A 294 5.74 -6.94 10.93
N GLU A 295 5.77 -6.90 9.60
CA GLU A 295 4.60 -6.53 8.79
C GLU A 295 3.39 -7.46 9.01
N HIS A 296 3.62 -8.78 9.11
CA HIS A 296 2.56 -9.75 9.37
C HIS A 296 1.87 -9.52 10.72
N ILE A 297 2.59 -9.02 11.73
CA ILE A 297 2.02 -8.66 13.04
C ILE A 297 1.14 -7.42 12.90
N THR A 298 1.62 -6.38 12.20
CA THR A 298 0.82 -5.16 11.97
C THR A 298 -0.49 -5.47 11.22
N SER A 299 -0.40 -6.35 10.21
CA SER A 299 -1.56 -6.83 9.44
C SER A 299 -2.56 -7.59 10.30
N PHE A 300 -2.06 -8.52 11.12
CA PHE A 300 -2.87 -9.35 11.98
C PHE A 300 -3.61 -8.50 13.02
N MET A 301 -2.91 -7.59 13.71
CA MET A 301 -3.52 -6.75 14.73
C MET A 301 -4.55 -5.78 14.15
N TYR A 302 -4.31 -5.23 12.96
CA TYR A 302 -5.30 -4.42 12.24
C TYR A 302 -6.61 -5.18 12.04
N LYS A 303 -6.54 -6.42 11.55
CA LYS A 303 -7.71 -7.29 11.35
C LYS A 303 -8.39 -7.65 12.67
N LEU A 304 -7.60 -7.94 13.72
CA LEU A 304 -8.09 -8.35 15.03
C LEU A 304 -9.01 -7.32 15.67
N ILE A 305 -8.66 -6.03 15.56
CA ILE A 305 -9.50 -4.97 16.14
C ILE A 305 -10.59 -4.48 15.20
N ASN A 306 -10.75 -5.03 14.00
CA ASN A 306 -11.85 -4.72 13.06
C ASN A 306 -12.08 -3.19 12.89
N ILE A 307 -11.06 -2.51 12.36
CA ILE A 307 -11.12 -1.07 12.04
C ILE A 307 -12.16 -0.81 10.95
N ASP A 308 -12.99 0.22 11.13
CA ASP A 308 -13.94 0.73 10.14
C ASP A 308 -13.37 2.01 9.50
N PRO A 309 -12.94 1.96 8.22
CA PRO A 309 -12.30 3.08 7.54
C PRO A 309 -13.11 4.37 7.53
N LYS A 310 -14.45 4.30 7.69
CA LYS A 310 -15.35 5.46 7.59
C LYS A 310 -15.40 6.31 8.84
N LYS A 311 -15.10 5.74 10.01
CA LYS A 311 -15.33 6.39 11.30
C LYS A 311 -14.18 6.27 12.27
N ASP A 312 -13.36 5.23 12.14
CA ASP A 312 -12.35 4.94 13.13
C ASP A 312 -11.13 5.84 13.01
N ARG A 313 -10.60 6.23 14.17
CA ARG A 313 -9.42 7.08 14.32
C ARG A 313 -8.39 6.28 15.09
N VAL A 314 -7.31 5.95 14.40
CA VAL A 314 -6.27 5.01 14.83
C VAL A 314 -5.12 5.78 15.48
N LEU A 315 -4.70 5.33 16.65
CA LEU A 315 -3.54 5.82 17.39
C LEU A 315 -2.47 4.74 17.53
N ASP A 316 -1.22 5.15 17.36
CA ASP A 316 -0.05 4.46 17.89
C ASP A 316 0.77 5.41 18.77
N ALA A 317 0.65 5.29 20.09
CA ALA A 317 1.35 6.16 21.04
C ALA A 317 2.81 5.74 21.30
N ALA A 318 3.34 4.76 20.56
CA ALA A 318 4.74 4.37 20.58
C ALA A 318 5.16 4.01 19.16
N CYS A 319 4.94 4.93 18.22
CA CYS A 319 4.82 4.57 16.81
C CYS A 319 6.12 4.12 16.16
N GLY A 320 7.29 4.39 16.77
CA GLY A 320 8.56 4.07 16.16
C GLY A 320 8.65 4.72 14.78
N SER A 321 9.04 3.96 13.76
CA SER A 321 9.06 4.43 12.36
C SER A 321 7.67 4.54 11.70
N GLY A 322 6.58 4.31 12.43
CA GLY A 322 5.21 4.47 11.94
C GLY A 322 4.62 3.23 11.26
N ALA A 323 5.16 2.02 11.48
CA ALA A 323 4.74 0.81 10.76
C ALA A 323 3.24 0.47 10.94
N PHE A 324 2.70 0.56 12.16
CA PHE A 324 1.26 0.37 12.37
C PHE A 324 0.42 1.44 11.69
N LEU A 325 0.90 2.68 11.69
CA LEU A 325 0.20 3.83 11.11
C LEU A 325 0.11 3.70 9.59
N THR A 326 1.23 3.38 8.93
CA THR A 326 1.25 3.16 7.48
C THR A 326 0.41 1.93 7.10
N LYS A 327 0.46 0.84 7.89
CA LYS A 327 -0.38 -0.34 7.63
C LYS A 327 -1.86 -0.04 7.74
N ALA A 328 -2.26 0.61 8.83
CA ALA A 328 -3.65 0.98 9.06
C ALA A 328 -4.15 1.91 7.97
N MET A 329 -3.38 2.94 7.63
CA MET A 329 -3.72 3.86 6.55
C MET A 329 -3.91 3.14 5.21
N SER A 330 -2.97 2.28 4.83
CA SER A 330 -3.00 1.52 3.58
C SER A 330 -4.23 0.62 3.48
N ASN A 331 -4.51 -0.17 4.52
CA ASN A 331 -5.68 -1.04 4.57
C ASN A 331 -6.98 -0.23 4.53
N MET A 332 -7.07 0.85 5.31
CA MET A 332 -8.26 1.70 5.33
C MET A 332 -8.53 2.36 3.97
N ILE A 333 -7.48 2.80 3.26
CA ILE A 333 -7.59 3.36 1.91
C ILE A 333 -8.07 2.28 0.93
N LYS A 334 -7.48 1.08 0.98
CA LYS A 334 -7.85 -0.06 0.13
C LYS A 334 -9.32 -0.44 0.34
N GLU A 335 -9.74 -0.61 1.59
CA GLU A 335 -11.13 -0.93 1.98
C GLU A 335 -12.13 0.19 1.61
N SER A 336 -11.64 1.41 1.45
CA SER A 336 -12.44 2.57 1.00
C SER A 336 -12.56 2.70 -0.52
N GLY A 337 -12.05 1.73 -1.30
CA GLY A 337 -12.06 1.76 -2.77
C GLY A 337 -10.78 2.33 -3.40
N GLY A 338 -9.71 2.46 -2.63
CA GLY A 338 -8.38 2.82 -3.12
C GLY A 338 -8.04 4.32 -3.05
N PRO A 339 -6.83 4.68 -3.53
CA PRO A 339 -6.36 6.07 -3.56
C PRO A 339 -7.26 6.98 -4.41
N GLY A 340 -7.41 8.24 -4.01
CA GLY A 340 -8.17 9.26 -4.75
C GLY A 340 -9.66 9.32 -4.41
N THR A 341 -10.16 8.40 -3.58
CA THR A 341 -11.51 8.50 -3.02
C THR A 341 -11.58 9.63 -1.99
N LYS A 342 -12.76 10.23 -1.82
CA LYS A 342 -12.98 11.26 -0.77
C LYS A 342 -12.66 10.73 0.64
N GLN A 343 -12.92 9.44 0.86
CA GLN A 343 -12.59 8.76 2.11
C GLN A 343 -11.07 8.60 2.28
N SER A 344 -10.32 8.24 1.22
CA SER A 344 -8.86 8.20 1.30
C SER A 344 -8.25 9.54 1.73
N GLY A 345 -8.77 10.66 1.20
CA GLY A 345 -8.38 12.00 1.64
C GLY A 345 -8.69 12.27 3.11
N THR A 346 -9.83 11.79 3.60
CA THR A 346 -10.25 11.94 5.02
C THR A 346 -9.36 11.12 5.95
N ILE A 347 -9.02 9.89 5.54
CA ILE A 347 -8.14 8.98 6.29
C ILE A 347 -6.77 9.63 6.47
N MET A 348 -6.14 10.02 5.36
CA MET A 348 -4.83 10.69 5.37
C MET A 348 -4.89 12.00 6.18
N ALA A 349 -6.00 12.74 6.10
CA ALA A 349 -6.07 14.02 6.78
C ALA A 349 -6.28 13.92 8.30
N SER A 350 -7.02 12.91 8.77
CA SER A 350 -7.63 13.01 10.11
C SER A 350 -7.94 11.71 10.82
N GLN A 351 -7.44 10.56 10.38
CA GLN A 351 -7.76 9.27 11.03
C GLN A 351 -6.55 8.48 11.52
N ILE A 352 -5.33 8.97 11.30
CA ILE A 352 -4.09 8.28 11.68
C ILE A 352 -3.30 9.21 12.59
N TYR A 353 -2.91 8.73 13.78
CA TYR A 353 -2.28 9.53 14.83
C TYR A 353 -1.11 8.80 15.47
N GLY A 354 0.00 9.48 15.74
CA GLY A 354 1.19 8.86 16.32
C GLY A 354 1.92 9.71 17.36
N ILE A 355 2.59 9.07 18.30
CA ILE A 355 3.52 9.70 19.23
C ILE A 355 4.84 8.94 19.23
N GLU A 356 5.95 9.67 19.16
CA GLU A 356 7.31 9.12 19.30
C GLU A 356 8.21 10.07 20.09
N ILE A 357 8.96 9.53 21.05
CA ILE A 357 9.80 10.33 21.94
C ILE A 357 11.18 10.64 21.33
N ASP A 358 11.78 9.69 20.60
CA ASP A 358 13.12 9.87 20.03
C ASP A 358 13.03 10.72 18.74
N LYS A 359 13.78 11.83 18.69
CA LYS A 359 13.74 12.77 17.57
C LYS A 359 14.14 12.16 16.23
N ARG A 360 15.12 11.25 16.22
CA ARG A 360 15.58 10.60 14.97
C ARG A 360 14.54 9.61 14.48
N ILE A 361 13.92 8.88 15.39
CA ILE A 361 12.89 7.89 15.07
C ILE A 361 11.59 8.59 14.66
N PHE A 362 11.21 9.67 15.34
CA PHE A 362 10.14 10.56 14.94
C PHE A 362 10.37 11.09 13.51
N SER A 363 11.61 11.49 13.18
CA SER A 363 11.96 11.93 11.83
C SER A 363 11.77 10.81 10.80
N LEU A 364 12.11 9.57 11.14
CA LEU A 364 11.83 8.41 10.28
C LEU A 364 10.33 8.17 10.11
N ALA A 365 9.52 8.31 11.17
CA ALA A 365 8.07 8.22 11.10
C ALA A 365 7.48 9.30 10.17
N CYS A 366 7.91 10.55 10.32
CA CYS A 366 7.51 11.64 9.43
C CYS A 366 7.86 11.34 7.97
N ALA A 367 9.10 10.94 7.69
CA ALA A 367 9.53 10.60 6.34
C ALA A 367 8.71 9.43 5.77
N ASN A 368 8.45 8.40 6.57
CA ASN A 368 7.63 7.26 6.17
C ASN A 368 6.21 7.70 5.81
N MET A 369 5.54 8.48 6.66
CA MET A 369 4.20 9.01 6.38
C MET A 369 4.16 9.87 5.09
N LEU A 370 5.16 10.72 4.86
CA LEU A 370 5.27 11.53 3.63
C LEU A 370 5.45 10.66 2.37
N ILE A 371 6.26 9.61 2.45
CA ILE A 371 6.40 8.62 1.35
C ILE A 371 5.04 7.97 1.05
N HIS A 372 4.15 7.88 2.03
CA HIS A 372 2.82 7.33 1.87
C HIS A 372 1.74 8.34 1.44
N LYS A 373 2.12 9.59 1.12
CA LYS A 373 1.20 10.71 0.84
C LYS A 373 0.28 11.06 2.01
N ASP A 374 0.73 10.80 3.24
CA ASP A 374 0.08 11.46 4.36
C ASP A 374 0.21 12.98 4.14
N GLY A 375 -0.94 13.63 3.97
CA GLY A 375 -1.01 15.06 3.67
C GLY A 375 -1.00 15.93 4.91
N LYS A 376 -0.93 15.35 6.11
CA LYS A 376 -1.11 16.08 7.38
C LYS A 376 -0.12 15.68 8.48
N THR A 377 0.42 14.45 8.47
CA THR A 377 1.45 13.94 9.40
C THR A 377 1.11 14.25 10.85
N ASN A 378 -0.06 13.76 11.28
CA ASN A 378 -0.60 13.90 12.63
C ASN A 378 0.24 13.13 13.69
N LEU A 379 1.53 13.44 13.78
CA LEU A 379 2.52 12.84 14.66
C LEU A 379 3.01 13.87 15.67
N GLU A 380 3.21 13.47 16.92
CA GLU A 380 3.80 14.34 17.93
C GLU A 380 5.10 13.78 18.46
N GLN A 381 6.11 14.66 18.59
CA GLN A 381 7.30 14.36 19.37
C GLN A 381 7.02 14.69 20.83
N LEU A 382 6.65 13.67 21.62
CA LEU A 382 6.27 13.76 23.04
C LEU A 382 6.69 12.50 23.79
N ASP A 383 6.77 12.60 25.12
CA ASP A 383 6.80 11.44 26.01
C ASP A 383 5.37 10.95 26.25
N SER A 384 5.06 9.72 25.82
CA SER A 384 3.72 9.13 25.94
C SER A 384 3.28 8.85 27.38
N THR A 385 4.17 8.96 28.36
CA THR A 385 3.82 8.93 29.80
C THR A 385 3.37 10.29 30.33
N SER A 386 3.57 11.37 29.58
CA SER A 386 3.30 12.74 30.03
C SER A 386 1.82 13.13 29.95
N GLU A 387 1.43 14.11 30.77
CA GLU A 387 0.11 14.75 30.73
C GLU A 387 -0.17 15.39 29.37
N ALA A 388 0.82 16.08 28.79
CA ALA A 388 0.72 16.70 27.46
C ALA A 388 0.37 15.68 26.36
N ALA A 389 0.93 14.46 26.44
CA ALA A 389 0.54 13.38 25.53
C ALA A 389 -0.91 12.92 25.77
N GLY A 390 -1.34 12.82 27.03
CA GLY A 390 -2.72 12.48 27.39
C GLY A 390 -3.72 13.50 26.85
N GLU A 391 -3.48 14.79 27.09
CA GLU A 391 -4.29 15.89 26.58
C GLU A 391 -4.37 15.88 25.04
N TRP A 392 -3.23 15.67 24.38
CA TRP A 392 -3.20 15.56 22.93
C TRP A 392 -4.03 14.37 22.44
N ILE A 393 -3.86 13.17 23.02
CA ILE A 393 -4.64 11.97 22.68
C ILE A 393 -6.15 12.24 22.82
N ASN A 394 -6.56 12.83 23.95
CA ASN A 394 -7.96 13.17 24.23
C ASN A 394 -8.54 14.10 23.15
N SER A 395 -7.77 15.13 22.76
CA SER A 395 -8.18 16.07 21.70
C SER A 395 -8.45 15.40 20.35
N LYS A 396 -7.84 14.24 20.08
CA LYS A 396 -7.95 13.55 18.78
C LYS A 396 -9.13 12.60 18.68
N ASN A 397 -9.94 12.41 19.73
CA ASN A 397 -11.15 11.58 19.66
C ASN A 397 -10.86 10.14 19.15
N ILE A 398 -9.76 9.54 19.61
CA ILE A 398 -9.29 8.22 19.18
C ILE A 398 -10.32 7.14 19.49
N THR A 399 -10.55 6.22 18.53
CA THR A 399 -11.48 5.08 18.68
C THR A 399 -10.80 3.73 18.60
N ARG A 400 -9.59 3.67 18.04
CA ARG A 400 -8.80 2.45 17.83
C ARG A 400 -7.34 2.68 18.20
N VAL A 401 -6.74 1.72 18.87
CA VAL A 401 -5.30 1.77 19.21
C VAL A 401 -4.61 0.52 18.68
N LEU A 402 -3.52 0.73 17.94
CA LEU A 402 -2.58 -0.28 17.48
C LEU A 402 -1.19 0.20 17.89
N MET A 403 -0.58 -0.42 18.91
CA MET A 403 0.76 0.00 19.33
C MET A 403 1.61 -1.15 19.83
N ASN A 404 2.93 -0.97 19.74
CA ASN A 404 3.95 -1.84 20.32
C ASN A 404 4.81 -1.02 21.30
N PRO A 405 4.40 -0.89 22.58
CA PRO A 405 5.15 -0.14 23.57
C PRO A 405 6.53 -0.76 23.83
N PRO A 406 7.52 0.02 24.28
CA PRO A 406 8.86 -0.49 24.59
C PRO A 406 8.81 -1.58 25.68
N TYR A 407 9.61 -2.64 25.54
CA TYR A 407 9.55 -3.77 26.48
C TYR A 407 10.37 -3.57 27.75
N GLU A 408 11.40 -2.71 27.72
CA GLU A 408 12.25 -2.51 28.90
C GLU A 408 11.52 -1.68 29.96
N ARG A 409 11.49 -2.19 31.20
CA ARG A 409 10.83 -1.52 32.34
C ARG A 409 11.28 -0.08 32.57
N LYS A 410 12.52 0.27 32.18
CA LYS A 410 13.05 1.64 32.31
C LYS A 410 12.27 2.68 31.47
N TYR A 411 11.48 2.23 30.50
CA TYR A 411 10.63 3.08 29.67
C TYR A 411 9.15 3.06 30.11
N HIS A 412 8.82 2.44 31.24
CA HIS A 412 7.50 2.46 31.86
C HIS A 412 6.32 2.15 30.89
N PRO A 413 6.34 1.01 30.17
CA PRO A 413 5.27 0.66 29.24
C PRO A 413 3.88 0.63 29.88
N GLU A 414 3.79 0.29 31.17
CA GLU A 414 2.57 0.32 31.96
C GLU A 414 1.96 1.73 32.06
N LEU A 415 2.81 2.76 32.20
CA LEU A 415 2.37 4.15 32.27
C LEU A 415 1.92 4.66 30.90
N ILE A 416 2.60 4.24 29.82
CA ILE A 416 2.17 4.55 28.45
C ILE A 416 0.79 3.95 28.19
N ILE A 417 0.60 2.66 28.48
CA ILE A 417 -0.69 1.98 28.29
C ILE A 417 -1.78 2.66 29.12
N LYS A 418 -1.50 2.96 30.39
CA LYS A 418 -2.45 3.66 31.27
C LYS A 418 -2.84 5.02 30.70
N ASN A 419 -1.87 5.85 30.33
CA ASN A 419 -2.12 7.19 29.81
C ASN A 419 -2.95 7.16 28.51
N VAL A 420 -2.68 6.20 27.62
CA VAL A 420 -3.49 5.99 26.42
C VAL A 420 -4.92 5.59 26.79
N LEU A 421 -5.10 4.56 27.61
CA LEU A 421 -6.44 4.05 27.96
C LEU A 421 -7.29 5.10 28.69
N ASP A 422 -6.68 5.93 29.52
CA ASP A 422 -7.35 7.00 30.26
C ASP A 422 -7.84 8.15 29.36
N ASN A 423 -7.22 8.34 28.18
CA ASN A 423 -7.44 9.50 27.31
C ASN A 423 -8.08 9.18 25.94
N ILE A 424 -8.31 7.92 25.59
CA ILE A 424 -9.08 7.56 24.38
C ILE A 424 -10.59 7.60 24.63
N LYS A 425 -11.41 7.55 23.57
CA LYS A 425 -12.86 7.52 23.73
C LYS A 425 -13.33 6.29 24.52
N PRO A 426 -14.36 6.41 25.38
CA PRO A 426 -14.99 5.25 25.99
C PRO A 426 -15.43 4.22 24.95
N ARG A 427 -15.27 2.93 25.28
CA ARG A 427 -15.58 1.78 24.40
C ARG A 427 -14.73 1.66 23.14
N SER A 428 -13.61 2.37 23.08
CA SER A 428 -12.57 2.14 22.06
C SER A 428 -11.98 0.74 22.19
N LEU A 429 -11.49 0.18 21.08
CA LEU A 429 -10.75 -1.09 21.08
C LEU A 429 -9.26 -0.81 20.90
N ALA A 430 -8.44 -1.46 21.73
CA ALA A 430 -6.99 -1.33 21.72
C ALA A 430 -6.35 -2.71 21.60
N ALA A 431 -5.36 -2.83 20.72
CA ALA A 431 -4.47 -3.99 20.66
C ALA A 431 -3.03 -3.54 20.91
N PHE A 432 -2.40 -4.20 21.88
CA PHE A 432 -1.04 -3.94 22.31
C PHE A 432 -0.19 -5.17 21.99
N TYR A 433 0.90 -4.97 21.25
CA TYR A 433 1.93 -5.99 21.12
C TYR A 433 2.95 -5.80 22.23
N SER A 434 3.14 -6.80 23.08
CA SER A 434 4.15 -6.76 24.14
C SER A 434 4.86 -8.11 24.24
N LEU A 435 6.19 -8.10 24.12
CA LEU A 435 7.04 -9.25 24.40
C LEU A 435 7.32 -9.25 25.90
N ILE A 436 6.58 -10.06 26.64
CA ILE A 436 6.90 -10.32 28.05
C ILE A 436 8.11 -11.25 28.04
N LYS A 437 9.30 -10.72 28.34
CA LYS A 437 10.41 -11.57 28.80
C LYS A 437 10.00 -12.11 30.18
N SER A 438 9.63 -13.39 30.21
CA SER A 438 9.46 -14.18 31.43
C SER A 438 10.76 -14.28 32.21
#